data_AF-A0A0L6HXD0-F1
#
_entry.id   AF-A0A0L6HXD0-F1
#
_cell.length_a   1.000
_cell.length_b   1.000
_cell.length_c   1.000
_cell.angle_alpha   90.00
_cell.angle_beta   90.00
_cell.angle_gamma   90.00
#
_symmetry.space_group_name_H-M   'P 1'
#
loop_
_entity.id
_entity.type
_entity.pdbx_description
1 polymer ?
#
loop_
_entity_poly.entity_id
_entity_poly.type
_entity_poly.pdbx_seq_one_letter_code
_entity_poly.pdbx_strand_id
1 'polypeptide(L)'
;MATLPKTAVPAGIADPVESARAELKAALAAIEVKGNFPRRIDKASKRAVGKARAFADRNPAAATAASVALAAVVGGAVWVIARALSR
;
A
#
# COMPACT_ATOMS: atom_id res chain seq x y z
N MET A 1 21.28 17.78 -16.44
CA MET A 1 21.67 16.38 -16.14
C MET A 1 20.47 15.67 -15.56
N ALA A 2 20.00 14.58 -16.17
CA ALA A 2 18.80 13.89 -15.70
C ALA A 2 19.06 13.28 -14.32
N THR A 3 18.25 13.63 -13.33
CA THR A 3 18.35 13.08 -11.97
C THR A 3 18.00 11.60 -12.00
N LEU A 4 18.99 10.73 -11.83
CA LEU A 4 18.75 9.28 -11.78
C LEU A 4 17.94 8.91 -10.53
N PRO A 5 16.98 7.96 -10.63
CA PRO A 5 16.25 7.48 -9.46
C PRO A 5 17.20 6.76 -8.50
N LYS A 6 16.94 6.90 -7.19
CA LYS A 6 17.79 6.32 -6.12
C LYS A 6 17.92 4.79 -6.15
N THR A 7 17.07 4.14 -6.94
CA THR A 7 17.02 2.69 -7.16
C THR A 7 17.80 2.26 -8.40
N ALA A 8 18.43 3.17 -9.13
CA ALA A 8 19.24 2.87 -10.31
C ALA A 8 20.74 2.93 -9.98
N VAL A 9 21.50 2.07 -10.64
CA VAL A 9 22.96 2.06 -10.60
C VAL A 9 23.50 3.01 -11.67
N PRO A 10 24.40 3.94 -11.34
CA PRO A 10 25.05 4.79 -12.34
C PRO A 10 25.83 3.97 -13.37
N ALA A 11 25.66 4.29 -14.66
CA ALA A 11 26.46 3.67 -15.72
C ALA A 11 27.91 4.19 -15.69
N GLY A 12 28.87 3.33 -16.06
CA GLY A 12 30.28 3.72 -16.23
C GLY A 12 31.17 3.57 -14.99
N ILE A 13 30.72 2.86 -13.95
CA ILE A 13 31.58 2.48 -12.82
C ILE A 13 32.51 1.36 -13.29
N ALA A 14 33.82 1.63 -13.35
CA ALA A 14 34.82 0.66 -13.80
C ALA A 14 35.40 -0.17 -12.65
N ASP A 15 35.43 0.37 -11.42
CA ASP A 15 35.87 -0.37 -10.24
C ASP A 15 34.78 -1.36 -9.80
N PRO A 16 35.07 -2.68 -9.77
CA PRO A 16 34.09 -3.68 -9.34
C PRO A 16 33.59 -3.48 -7.91
N VAL A 17 34.42 -2.94 -7.00
CA VAL A 17 34.02 -2.72 -5.61
C VAL A 17 33.03 -1.56 -5.50
N GLU A 18 33.28 -0.48 -6.21
CA GLU A 18 32.34 0.64 -6.32
C GLU A 18 31.03 0.23 -6.98
N SER A 19 31.07 -0.61 -8.03
CA SER A 19 29.86 -1.12 -8.69
C SER A 19 29.02 -1.94 -7.72
N ALA A 20 29.64 -2.89 -7.00
CA ALA A 20 28.94 -3.72 -6.03
C ALA A 20 28.30 -2.90 -4.90
N ARG A 21 28.97 -1.83 -4.43
CA ARG A 21 28.40 -0.91 -3.42
C ARG A 21 27.21 -0.12 -3.99
N ALA A 22 27.30 0.34 -5.24
CA ALA A 22 26.23 1.06 -5.90
C ALA A 22 25.00 0.17 -6.13
N GLU A 23 25.22 -1.08 -6.56
CA GLU A 23 24.18 -2.10 -6.71
C GLU A 23 23.48 -2.41 -5.39
N LEU A 24 24.23 -2.64 -4.30
CA LEU A 24 23.65 -2.89 -2.98
C LEU A 24 22.79 -1.72 -2.49
N LYS A 25 23.28 -0.49 -2.66
CA LYS A 25 22.54 0.73 -2.27
C LYS A 25 21.26 0.89 -3.09
N ALA A 26 21.33 0.66 -4.40
CA ALA A 26 20.18 0.72 -5.30
C ALA A 26 19.14 -0.35 -4.95
N ALA A 27 19.58 -1.58 -4.66
CA ALA A 27 18.72 -2.68 -4.23
C ALA A 27 18.02 -2.39 -2.89
N LEU A 28 18.74 -1.86 -1.89
CA LEU A 28 18.15 -1.45 -0.61
C LEU A 28 17.13 -0.32 -0.78
N ALA A 29 17.44 0.69 -1.60
CA ALA A 29 16.48 1.75 -1.90
C ALA A 29 15.23 1.19 -2.63
N ALA A 30 15.40 0.19 -3.50
CA ALA A 30 14.29 -0.46 -4.17
C ALA A 30 13.44 -1.28 -3.18
N ILE A 31 14.07 -1.97 -2.22
CA ILE A 31 13.38 -2.67 -1.13
C ILE A 31 12.66 -1.68 -0.23
N GLU A 32 13.25 -0.54 0.10
CA GLU A 32 12.58 0.51 0.88
C GLU A 32 11.34 1.01 0.14
N VAL A 33 11.45 1.31 -1.15
CA VAL A 33 10.30 1.77 -1.96
C VAL A 33 9.23 0.69 -2.09
N LYS A 34 9.61 -0.57 -2.33
CA LYS A 34 8.69 -1.71 -2.52
C LYS A 34 8.06 -2.16 -1.20
N GLY A 35 8.87 -2.21 -0.14
CA GLY A 35 8.54 -2.56 1.24
C GLY A 35 7.80 -1.45 1.97
N ASN A 36 7.72 -0.25 1.42
CA ASN A 36 6.88 0.84 1.92
C ASN A 36 5.39 0.62 1.60
N PHE A 37 4.90 -0.54 2.04
CA PHE A 37 3.51 -0.92 2.05
C PHE A 37 2.63 0.11 2.77
N PRO A 38 3.05 0.75 3.89
CA PRO A 38 2.26 1.81 4.52
C PRO A 38 1.95 2.97 3.57
N ARG A 39 2.93 3.49 2.81
CA ARG A 39 2.66 4.55 1.82
C ARG A 39 1.79 4.08 0.67
N ARG A 40 1.87 2.81 0.27
CA ARG A 40 1.01 2.23 -0.77
C ARG A 40 -0.44 2.14 -0.29
N ILE A 41 -0.65 1.67 0.93
CA ILE A 41 -1.97 1.67 1.57
C ILE A 41 -2.49 3.09 1.68
N ASP A 42 -1.72 4.05 2.22
CA ASP A 42 -2.17 5.44 2.38
C ASP A 42 -2.66 6.04 1.05
N LYS A 43 -1.90 5.85 -0.04
CA LYS A 43 -2.30 6.29 -1.38
C LYS A 43 -3.57 5.59 -1.87
N ALA A 44 -3.67 4.28 -1.68
CA ALA A 44 -4.84 3.50 -2.08
C ALA A 44 -6.09 3.91 -1.27
N SER A 45 -5.94 4.09 0.04
CA SER A 45 -6.98 4.55 0.96
C SER A 45 -7.48 5.93 0.59
N LYS A 46 -6.59 6.91 0.35
CA LYS A 46 -6.99 8.25 -0.09
C LYS A 46 -7.82 8.23 -1.37
N ARG A 47 -7.42 7.40 -2.35
CA ARG A 47 -8.18 7.21 -3.60
C ARG A 47 -9.53 6.54 -3.35
N ALA A 48 -9.57 5.53 -2.48
CA ALA A 48 -10.81 4.83 -2.13
C ALA A 48 -11.79 5.76 -1.40
N VAL A 49 -11.31 6.56 -0.44
CA VAL A 49 -12.12 7.57 0.28
C VAL A 49 -12.73 8.57 -0.69
N GLY A 50 -11.96 9.10 -1.64
CA GLY A 50 -12.48 10.01 -2.66
C GLY A 50 -13.61 9.39 -3.50
N LYS A 51 -13.44 8.13 -3.91
CA LYS A 51 -14.48 7.39 -4.65
C LYS A 51 -15.71 7.10 -3.79
N ALA A 52 -15.53 6.70 -2.53
CA ALA A 52 -16.61 6.41 -1.61
C ALA A 52 -17.45 7.66 -1.31
N ARG A 53 -16.82 8.83 -1.13
CA ARG A 53 -17.52 10.12 -0.98
C ARG A 53 -18.35 10.43 -2.22
N ALA A 54 -17.74 10.39 -3.41
CA ALA A 54 -18.45 10.63 -4.66
C ALA A 54 -19.62 9.64 -4.89
N PHE A 55 -19.50 8.40 -4.42
CA PHE A 55 -20.60 7.43 -4.44
C PHE A 55 -21.72 7.79 -3.46
N ALA A 56 -21.37 8.16 -2.23
CA ALA A 56 -22.34 8.57 -1.21
C ALA A 56 -23.10 9.84 -1.60
N ASP A 57 -22.41 10.81 -2.22
CA ASP A 57 -23.04 12.05 -2.71
C ASP A 57 -24.07 11.77 -3.81
N ARG A 58 -23.87 10.72 -4.63
CA ARG A 58 -24.77 10.32 -5.72
C ARG A 58 -25.94 9.46 -5.26
N ASN A 59 -25.72 8.57 -4.29
CA ASN A 59 -26.74 7.68 -3.77
C ASN A 59 -26.52 7.40 -2.28
N PRO A 60 -27.03 8.26 -1.39
CA PRO A 60 -26.79 8.15 0.05
C PRO A 60 -27.42 6.89 0.65
N ALA A 61 -28.58 6.46 0.15
CA ALA A 61 -29.25 5.24 0.63
C ALA A 61 -28.41 3.99 0.34
N ALA A 62 -27.88 3.86 -0.88
CA ALA A 62 -27.01 2.74 -1.23
C ALA A 62 -25.68 2.78 -0.46
N ALA A 63 -25.13 3.97 -0.21
CA ALA A 63 -23.92 4.11 0.60
C ALA A 63 -24.12 3.67 2.06
N THR A 64 -25.25 4.04 2.68
CA THR A 64 -25.61 3.55 4.01
C THR A 64 -25.76 2.03 4.02
N ALA A 65 -26.50 1.48 3.05
CA ALA A 65 -26.69 0.02 2.96
C ALA A 65 -25.36 -0.72 2.82
N ALA A 66 -24.46 -0.24 1.93
CA ALA A 66 -23.14 -0.81 1.75
C ALA A 66 -22.28 -0.72 3.03
N SER A 67 -22.38 0.39 3.77
CA SER A 67 -21.64 0.60 5.01
C SER A 67 -22.10 -0.37 6.11
N VAL A 68 -23.41 -0.54 6.27
CA VAL A 68 -24.00 -1.50 7.22
C VAL A 68 -23.60 -2.93 6.86
N ALA A 69 -23.68 -3.29 5.57
CA ALA A 69 -23.27 -4.61 5.10
C ALA A 69 -21.79 -4.89 5.40
N LEU A 70 -20.90 -3.92 5.13
CA LEU A 70 -19.47 -4.05 5.44
C LEU A 70 -19.23 -4.22 6.94
N ALA A 71 -19.90 -3.43 7.77
CA ALA A 71 -19.79 -3.52 9.22
C ALA A 71 -20.24 -4.91 9.74
N ALA A 72 -21.35 -5.43 9.22
CA ALA A 72 -21.85 -6.76 9.56
C ALA A 72 -20.87 -7.87 9.16
N VAL A 73 -20.26 -7.79 7.98
CA VAL A 73 -19.26 -8.76 7.52
C VAL A 73 -18.02 -8.75 8.42
N VAL A 74 -17.48 -7.56 8.73
CA VAL A 74 -16.29 -7.43 9.57
C VAL A 74 -16.57 -7.88 11.00
N GLY A 75 -17.65 -7.38 11.60
CA GLY A 75 -18.05 -7.77 12.95
C GLY A 75 -18.37 -9.25 13.06
N GLY A 76 -19.06 -9.81 12.07
CA GLY A 76 -19.34 -11.24 11.97
C GLY A 76 -18.07 -12.08 11.87
N ALA A 77 -17.11 -11.69 11.03
CA ALA A 77 -15.83 -12.40 10.92
C ALA A 77 -15.06 -12.40 12.25
N VAL A 78 -14.96 -11.25 12.91
CA VAL A 78 -14.31 -11.14 14.23
C VAL A 78 -15.02 -12.00 15.26
N TRP A 79 -16.37 -11.97 15.29
CA TRP A 79 -17.16 -12.78 16.20
C TRP A 79 -16.93 -14.28 15.98
N VAL A 80 -16.95 -14.75 14.72
CA VAL A 80 -16.70 -16.17 14.40
C VAL A 80 -15.31 -16.59 14.88
N ILE A 81 -14.27 -15.79 14.63
CA ILE A 81 -12.89 -16.09 15.05
C ILE A 81 -12.82 -16.14 16.58
N ALA A 82 -13.31 -15.10 17.27
CA ALA A 82 -13.32 -15.06 18.74
C ALA A 82 -14.11 -16.23 19.34
N ARG A 83 -15.23 -16.61 18.71
CA ARG A 83 -16.05 -17.73 19.14
C ARG A 83 -15.38 -19.07 18.93
N ALA A 84 -14.58 -19.23 17.88
CA ALA A 84 -13.80 -20.43 17.61
C ALA A 84 -12.64 -20.60 18.60
N LEU A 85 -11.97 -19.51 18.97
CA LEU A 85 -10.85 -19.52 19.92
C LEU A 85 -11.27 -19.66 21.39
N SER A 86 -12.52 -19.33 21.71
CA SER A 86 -13.09 -19.43 23.07
C SER A 86 -13.75 -20.78 23.36
N ARG A 87 -13.58 -21.78 22.49
CA ARG A 87 -14.02 -23.16 22.71
C ARG A 87 -12.83 -24.04 23.04
#